data_AF-A0AAD8BYX4-F1
#
_entry.id   AF-A0AAD8BYX4-F1
#
_cell.length_a   1.000
_cell.length_b   1.000
_cell.length_c   1.000
_cell.angle_alpha   90.00
_cell.angle_beta   90.00
_cell.angle_gamma   90.00
#
_symmetry.space_group_name_H-M   'P 1'
#
loop_
_entity.id
_entity.type
_entity.pdbx_description
1 polymer ?
#
loop_
_entity_poly.entity_id
_entity_poly.type
_entity_poly.pdbx_seq_one_letter_code
_entity_poly.pdbx_strand_id
1 'polypeptide(L)'
;MTHLYIGAPGTDRSNFVELSDRSQNFPTPFEYSQLWKSVEVAWIYFNKTKITPQDLAINMASAGYYRCADATTCPEAENKAYLVSTRGKISNTLDNAPASYEGAVLKFTKPGIYSYMCTRNNSFSNRSQKGSIVVK
;
A
#
# COMPACT_ATOMS: atom_id res chain seq x y z
N MET A 1 14.55 25.11 -21.88
CA MET A 1 15.19 23.95 -21.23
C MET A 1 14.13 23.22 -20.43
N THR A 2 13.67 22.09 -20.96
CA THR A 2 12.65 21.26 -20.34
C THR A 2 13.33 20.48 -19.21
N HIS A 3 13.10 20.88 -17.95
CA HIS A 3 13.54 20.11 -16.80
C HIS A 3 12.73 18.81 -16.74
N LEU A 4 13.27 17.77 -17.37
CA LEU A 4 12.92 16.39 -17.08
C LEU A 4 13.36 16.11 -15.63
N TYR A 5 12.41 16.13 -14.69
CA TYR A 5 12.63 15.61 -13.35
C TYR A 5 12.70 14.08 -13.42
N ILE A 6 13.85 13.56 -13.82
CA ILE A 6 14.25 12.19 -13.54
C ILE A 6 14.51 12.14 -12.03
N GLY A 7 13.84 11.21 -11.34
CA GLY A 7 13.69 11.19 -9.87
C GLY A 7 14.97 11.49 -9.08
N ALA A 8 14.81 12.19 -7.96
CA ALA A 8 15.93 12.48 -7.07
C ALA A 8 16.47 11.16 -6.45
N PRO A 9 17.80 11.01 -6.31
CA PRO A 9 18.38 9.82 -5.69
C PRO A 9 17.80 9.59 -4.28
N GLY A 10 17.49 8.35 -3.93
CA GLY A 10 16.89 7.98 -2.64
C GLY A 10 15.37 8.19 -2.53
N THR A 11 14.72 8.63 -3.61
CA THR A 11 13.25 8.82 -3.66
C THR A 11 12.48 7.63 -4.23
N ASP A 12 13.16 6.52 -4.56
CA ASP A 12 12.48 5.31 -5.00
C ASP A 12 11.57 4.81 -3.87
N ARG A 13 10.26 4.81 -4.14
CA ARG A 13 9.21 4.39 -3.21
C ARG A 13 8.29 3.46 -3.98
N SER A 14 7.95 2.35 -3.35
CA SER A 14 6.99 1.41 -3.89
C SER A 14 5.89 1.21 -2.87
N ASN A 15 4.66 1.29 -3.35
CA ASN A 15 3.48 0.91 -2.60
C ASN A 15 2.74 -0.18 -3.36
N PHE A 16 1.74 -0.76 -2.70
CA PHE A 16 0.94 -1.82 -3.25
C PHE A 16 -0.53 -1.47 -3.04
N VAL A 17 -1.25 -1.32 -4.15
CA VAL A 17 -2.69 -1.05 -4.15
C VAL A 17 -3.39 -2.00 -5.10
N GLU A 18 -4.61 -2.39 -4.76
CA GLU A 18 -5.45 -3.23 -5.62
C GLU A 18 -6.01 -2.45 -6.80
N LEU A 19 -6.11 -3.13 -7.94
CA LEU A 19 -6.81 -2.69 -9.13
C LEU A 19 -7.99 -3.60 -9.41
N SER A 20 -9.10 -3.01 -9.85
CA SER A 20 -10.30 -3.75 -10.28
C SER A 20 -10.02 -4.45 -11.61
N ASP A 21 -9.30 -3.75 -12.50
CA ASP A 21 -8.78 -4.29 -13.74
C ASP A 21 -7.48 -3.59 -14.15
N ARG A 22 -6.65 -4.26 -14.95
CA ARG A 22 -5.35 -3.74 -15.42
C ARG A 22 -5.49 -2.58 -16.41
N SER A 23 -6.66 -2.40 -17.05
CA SER A 23 -6.93 -1.22 -17.88
C SER A 23 -7.07 0.07 -17.08
N GLN A 24 -7.37 -0.03 -15.77
CA GLN A 24 -7.58 1.12 -14.90
C GLN A 24 -6.26 1.70 -14.40
N ASN A 25 -6.26 3.00 -14.13
CA ASN A 25 -5.09 3.73 -13.60
C ASN A 25 -5.30 4.25 -12.17
N PHE A 26 -6.43 3.90 -11.57
CA PHE A 26 -6.80 4.31 -10.22
C PHE A 26 -7.00 3.08 -9.35
N PRO A 27 -6.59 3.14 -8.06
CA PRO A 27 -6.83 2.05 -7.12
C PRO A 27 -8.34 1.76 -6.97
N THR A 28 -8.68 0.50 -6.72
CA THR A 28 -10.03 0.14 -6.29
C THR A 28 -10.32 0.75 -4.92
N PRO A 29 -11.47 1.40 -4.71
CA PRO A 29 -11.92 1.80 -3.38
C PRO A 29 -11.98 0.58 -2.44
N PHE A 30 -11.62 0.76 -1.18
CA PHE A 30 -11.48 -0.35 -0.23
C PHE A 30 -12.80 -1.14 -0.05
N GLU A 31 -13.94 -0.46 -0.13
CA GLU A 31 -15.27 -1.05 -0.04
C GLU A 31 -15.50 -2.14 -1.10
N TYR A 32 -14.89 -2.00 -2.27
CA TYR A 32 -14.96 -2.92 -3.40
C TYR A 32 -13.74 -3.84 -3.54
N SER A 33 -12.76 -3.71 -2.64
CA SER A 33 -11.57 -4.56 -2.63
C SER A 33 -11.92 -6.03 -2.44
N GLN A 34 -11.33 -6.89 -3.27
CA GLN A 34 -11.36 -8.35 -3.11
C GLN A 34 -10.05 -8.87 -2.53
N LEU A 35 -8.91 -8.27 -2.91
CA LEU A 35 -7.58 -8.68 -2.45
C LEU A 35 -7.48 -8.58 -0.92
N TRP A 36 -7.78 -7.42 -0.34
CA TRP A 36 -7.59 -7.18 1.09
C TRP A 36 -8.54 -8.04 1.95
N LYS A 37 -9.70 -8.40 1.42
CA LYS A 37 -10.68 -9.29 2.08
C LYS A 37 -10.36 -10.78 1.90
N SER A 38 -9.35 -11.13 1.11
CA SER A 38 -8.99 -12.50 0.75
C SER A 38 -7.58 -12.89 1.22
N VAL A 39 -7.00 -12.10 2.12
CA VAL A 39 -5.68 -12.34 2.69
C VAL A 39 -5.74 -12.34 4.22
N GLU A 40 -4.94 -13.22 4.81
CA GLU A 40 -4.58 -13.21 6.22
C GLU A 40 -3.12 -12.72 6.35
N VAL A 41 -2.84 -11.88 7.35
CA VAL A 41 -1.48 -11.41 7.63
C VAL A 41 -0.78 -12.46 8.48
N ALA A 42 0.21 -13.15 7.90
CA ALA A 42 1.04 -14.11 8.62
C ALA A 42 2.16 -13.41 9.42
N TRP A 43 2.68 -12.29 8.91
CA TRP A 43 3.69 -11.48 9.58
C TRP A 43 3.67 -10.04 9.04
N ILE A 44 4.04 -9.07 9.86
CA ILE A 44 4.28 -7.68 9.44
C ILE A 44 5.48 -7.09 10.18
N TYR A 45 6.17 -6.14 9.56
CA TYR A 45 7.41 -5.54 10.07
C TYR A 45 7.32 -4.87 11.45
N PHE A 46 6.14 -4.41 11.87
CA PHE A 46 5.91 -3.82 13.18
C PHE A 46 5.26 -4.80 14.19
N ASN A 47 5.38 -6.11 13.93
CA ASN A 47 5.03 -7.21 14.84
C ASN A 47 3.59 -7.18 15.41
N LYS A 48 2.66 -6.55 14.70
CA LYS A 48 1.24 -6.58 15.08
C LYS A 48 0.59 -7.88 14.60
N THR A 49 -0.10 -8.56 15.51
CA THR A 49 -0.69 -9.90 15.25
C THR A 49 -2.11 -9.86 14.71
N LYS A 50 -2.88 -8.80 15.01
CA LYS A 50 -4.28 -8.64 14.56
C LYS A 50 -4.41 -7.39 13.71
N ILE A 51 -4.27 -7.54 12.40
CA ILE A 51 -4.38 -6.43 11.45
C ILE A 51 -5.68 -6.56 10.70
N THR A 52 -6.46 -5.48 10.66
CA THR A 52 -7.68 -5.47 9.86
C THR A 52 -7.31 -5.37 8.37
N PRO A 53 -8.14 -5.90 7.45
CA PRO A 53 -7.95 -5.70 6.02
C PRO A 53 -7.76 -4.24 5.61
N GLN A 54 -8.44 -3.32 6.30
CA GLN A 54 -8.35 -1.89 6.05
C GLN A 54 -7.00 -1.31 6.47
N ASP A 55 -6.51 -1.67 7.65
CA ASP A 55 -5.20 -1.22 8.12
C ASP A 55 -4.07 -1.76 7.23
N LEU A 56 -4.18 -3.02 6.80
CA LEU A 56 -3.25 -3.61 5.83
C LEU A 56 -3.27 -2.84 4.50
N ALA A 57 -4.46 -2.55 3.98
CA ALA A 57 -4.61 -1.79 2.74
C ALA A 57 -3.99 -0.40 2.85
N ILE A 58 -4.23 0.30 3.97
CA ILE A 58 -3.65 1.62 4.26
C ILE A 58 -2.12 1.53 4.35
N ASN A 59 -1.60 0.53 5.06
CA ASN A 59 -0.16 0.36 5.26
C ASN A 59 0.56 0.07 3.94
N MET A 60 0.03 -0.84 3.14
CA MET A 60 0.55 -1.18 1.82
C MET A 60 0.41 -0.03 0.82
N ALA A 61 -0.71 0.70 0.83
CA ALA A 61 -0.95 1.84 -0.05
C ALA A 61 -0.06 3.05 0.29
N SER A 62 0.31 3.21 1.57
CA SER A 62 1.11 4.32 2.07
C SER A 62 2.61 4.00 2.19
N ALA A 63 3.04 2.81 1.71
CA ALA A 63 4.42 2.32 1.84
C ALA A 63 4.94 2.37 3.29
N GLY A 64 4.08 2.02 4.26
CA GLY A 64 4.43 2.03 5.68
C GLY A 64 4.38 3.39 6.38
N TYR A 65 4.04 4.48 5.67
CA TYR A 65 3.90 5.81 6.28
C TYR A 65 2.78 5.84 7.32
N TYR A 66 1.64 5.20 7.01
CA TYR A 66 0.60 4.90 7.98
C TYR A 66 0.67 3.41 8.34
N ARG A 67 0.53 3.08 9.61
CA ARG A 67 0.37 1.68 10.06
C ARG A 67 -1.10 1.28 10.09
N CYS A 68 -1.97 2.20 10.54
CA CYS A 68 -3.37 1.91 10.79
C CYS A 68 -4.24 3.17 10.62
N ALA A 69 -5.55 2.98 10.45
CA ALA A 69 -6.51 4.08 10.35
C ALA A 69 -6.61 4.87 11.66
N ASP A 70 -6.80 4.17 12.78
CA ASP A 70 -7.09 4.79 14.07
C ASP A 70 -6.56 3.97 15.27
N ALA A 71 -6.71 4.54 16.47
CA ALA A 71 -6.21 3.96 17.71
C ALA A 71 -7.07 2.80 18.23
N THR A 72 -8.27 2.60 17.70
CA THR A 72 -9.15 1.49 18.06
C THR A 72 -8.61 0.18 17.50
N THR A 73 -8.13 0.21 16.26
CA THR A 73 -7.50 -0.97 15.62
C THR A 73 -6.04 -1.13 16.02
N CYS A 74 -5.35 -0.02 16.31
CA CYS A 74 -3.95 0.01 16.73
C CYS A 74 -3.70 0.84 17.99
N PRO A 75 -4.07 0.29 19.17
CA PRO A 75 -3.96 1.00 20.44
C PRO A 75 -2.53 1.07 20.98
N GLU A 76 -1.60 0.29 20.43
CA GLU A 76 -0.24 0.21 20.94
C GLU A 76 0.46 1.57 20.81
N ALA A 77 1.15 1.99 21.88
CA ALA A 77 1.77 3.32 21.95
C ALA A 77 2.76 3.58 20.79
N GLU A 78 3.47 2.54 20.36
CA GLU A 78 4.42 2.57 19.24
C GLU A 78 3.75 2.93 17.90
N ASN A 79 2.45 2.64 17.75
CA ASN A 79 1.69 2.90 16.53
C ASN A 79 1.05 4.30 16.51
N LYS A 80 0.97 4.99 17.66
CA LYS A 80 0.27 6.27 17.81
C LYS A 80 0.78 7.36 16.86
N ALA A 81 2.07 7.38 16.54
CA ALA A 81 2.69 8.32 15.60
C ALA A 81 2.51 7.93 14.10
N TYR A 82 1.88 6.78 13.84
CA TYR A 82 1.69 6.21 12.50
C TYR A 82 0.21 6.03 12.15
N LEU A 83 -0.71 6.63 12.92
CA LEU A 83 -2.14 6.59 12.62
C LEU A 83 -2.50 7.65 11.58
N VAL A 84 -3.48 7.35 10.72
CA VAL A 84 -4.01 8.34 9.76
C VAL A 84 -4.58 9.58 10.48
N SER A 85 -5.19 9.38 11.65
CA SER A 85 -5.80 10.46 12.44
C SER A 85 -4.80 11.42 13.11
N THR A 86 -3.56 10.99 13.34
CA THR A 86 -2.56 11.77 14.09
C THR A 86 -1.41 12.25 13.23
N ARG A 87 -1.06 11.49 12.19
CA ARG A 87 0.09 11.78 11.33
C ARG A 87 -0.34 12.67 10.17
N GLY A 88 0.53 13.62 9.79
CA GLY A 88 0.27 14.54 8.69
C GLY A 88 -0.01 13.83 7.35
N LYS A 89 -0.63 14.53 6.42
CA LYS A 89 -1.04 13.98 5.11
C LYS A 89 0.14 13.43 4.31
N ILE A 90 -0.01 12.23 3.73
CA ILE A 90 0.97 11.66 2.80
C ILE A 90 1.02 12.44 1.48
N SER A 91 2.21 12.58 0.89
CA SER A 91 2.35 13.16 -0.45
C SER A 91 1.80 12.20 -1.52
N ASN A 92 1.19 12.75 -2.57
CA ASN A 92 0.73 11.96 -3.72
C ASN A 92 1.87 11.23 -4.45
N THR A 93 3.10 11.74 -4.31
CA THR A 93 4.34 11.15 -4.85
C THR A 93 5.03 10.20 -3.88
N LEU A 94 4.50 10.04 -2.66
CA LEU A 94 5.09 9.29 -1.55
C LEU A 94 6.46 9.82 -1.06
N ASP A 95 6.81 11.07 -1.36
CA ASP A 95 8.12 11.65 -0.99
C ASP A 95 8.37 11.68 0.52
N ASN A 96 7.31 11.76 1.33
CA ASN A 96 7.39 11.72 2.79
C ASN A 96 7.21 10.31 3.39
N ALA A 97 7.08 9.27 2.56
CA ALA A 97 7.07 7.88 3.01
C ALA A 97 8.51 7.37 3.29
N PRO A 98 8.67 6.31 4.10
CA PRO A 98 9.97 5.69 4.38
C PRO A 98 10.76 5.24 3.14
N ALA A 99 12.09 5.41 3.19
CA ALA A 99 13.08 4.99 2.18
C ALA A 99 12.75 3.65 1.49
N SER A 100 12.53 2.69 2.36
CA SER A 100 12.26 1.30 2.09
C SER A 100 11.02 0.93 2.89
N TYR A 101 10.21 0.04 2.34
CA TYR A 101 9.06 -0.52 3.02
C TYR A 101 9.30 -2.01 3.23
N GLU A 102 9.34 -2.45 4.48
CA GLU A 102 9.65 -3.85 4.83
C GLU A 102 8.49 -4.80 4.51
N GLY A 103 7.25 -4.29 4.44
CA GLY A 103 6.11 -5.06 3.98
C GLY A 103 5.51 -6.03 5.00
N ALA A 104 4.78 -7.01 4.48
CA ALA A 104 4.10 -8.05 5.24
C ALA A 104 4.12 -9.37 4.46
N VAL A 105 4.03 -10.48 5.18
CA VAL A 105 3.79 -11.82 4.59
C VAL A 105 2.29 -12.07 4.60
N LEU A 106 1.73 -12.29 3.41
CA LEU A 106 0.31 -12.48 3.21
C LEU A 106 0.01 -13.93 2.82
N LYS A 107 -0.97 -14.53 3.48
CA LYS A 107 -1.54 -15.83 3.10
C LYS A 107 -2.88 -15.59 2.41
N PHE A 108 -2.97 -15.95 1.14
CA PHE A 108 -4.23 -15.90 0.42
C PHE A 108 -5.17 -17.02 0.90
N THR A 109 -6.41 -16.66 1.22
CA THR A 109 -7.43 -17.60 1.75
C THR A 109 -8.49 -17.95 0.72
N LYS A 110 -8.55 -17.23 -0.41
CA LYS A 110 -9.51 -17.48 -1.49
C LYS A 110 -8.80 -17.54 -2.84
N PRO A 111 -9.16 -18.52 -3.71
CA PRO A 111 -8.71 -18.53 -5.09
C PRO A 111 -9.26 -17.32 -5.85
N GLY A 112 -8.53 -16.85 -6.86
CA GLY A 112 -8.90 -15.66 -7.61
C GLY A 112 -7.74 -15.04 -8.38
N ILE A 113 -8.07 -14.01 -9.16
CA ILE A 113 -7.09 -13.17 -9.86
C ILE A 113 -7.16 -11.79 -9.21
N TYR A 114 -6.07 -11.40 -8.54
CA TYR A 114 -5.99 -10.12 -7.85
C TYR A 114 -5.02 -9.21 -8.59
N SER A 115 -5.54 -8.16 -9.21
CA SER A 115 -4.71 -7.17 -9.91
C SER A 115 -4.22 -6.11 -8.94
N TYR A 116 -3.00 -5.64 -9.14
CA TYR A 116 -2.38 -4.63 -8.29
C TYR A 116 -1.49 -3.70 -9.10
N MET A 117 -1.15 -2.57 -8.49
CA MET A 117 -0.21 -1.61 -9.05
C MET A 117 0.61 -0.92 -7.97
N CYS A 118 1.67 -0.25 -8.42
CA CYS A 118 2.37 0.78 -7.66
C CYS A 118 1.91 2.16 -8.17
N THR A 119 1.44 3.04 -7.30
CA THR A 119 0.91 4.37 -7.69
C THR A 119 2.01 5.33 -8.11
N ARG A 120 3.19 5.25 -7.48
CA ARG A 120 4.33 6.18 -7.71
C ARG A 120 4.95 6.04 -9.11
N ASN A 121 4.81 4.88 -9.75
CA ASN A 121 5.34 4.62 -11.09
C ASN A 121 4.25 4.61 -12.18
N ASN A 122 2.99 4.91 -11.85
CA ASN A 122 1.90 4.91 -12.84
C ASN A 122 1.72 6.25 -13.57
N SER A 123 2.54 7.26 -13.27
CA SER A 123 2.43 8.59 -13.90
C SER A 123 3.26 8.75 -15.19
N PHE A 124 4.06 7.75 -15.58
CA PHE A 124 4.77 7.73 -16.85
C PHE A 124 4.02 6.80 -17.82
N SER A 125 3.58 7.36 -18.95
CA SER A 125 2.72 6.70 -19.95
C SER A 125 3.31 5.42 -20.57
N ASN A 126 4.54 5.04 -20.25
CA ASN A 126 5.21 3.82 -20.71
C ASN A 126 5.79 2.93 -19.59
N ARG A 127 5.47 3.18 -18.30
CA ARG A 127 5.97 2.36 -17.17
C ARG A 127 4.86 1.95 -16.20
N SER A 128 3.71 1.54 -16.71
CA SER A 128 2.63 0.99 -15.88
C SER A 128 3.07 -0.28 -15.15
N GLN A 129 3.58 -0.11 -13.92
CA GLN A 129 3.94 -1.19 -13.02
C GLN A 129 2.65 -1.77 -12.42
N LYS A 130 2.04 -2.67 -13.19
CA LYS A 130 0.82 -3.41 -12.83
C LYS A 130 1.11 -4.90 -12.93
N GLY A 131 0.54 -5.66 -12.01
CA GLY A 131 0.66 -7.11 -11.98
C GLY A 131 -0.65 -7.77 -11.61
N SER A 132 -0.67 -9.10 -11.70
CA SER A 132 -1.76 -9.91 -11.18
C SER A 132 -1.19 -11.06 -10.38
N ILE A 133 -1.83 -11.38 -9.27
CA ILE A 133 -1.58 -12.57 -8.46
C ILE A 133 -2.69 -13.55 -8.79
N VAL A 134 -2.32 -14.74 -9.27
CA VAL A 134 -3.27 -15.81 -9.57
C VAL A 134 -3.15 -16.87 -8.49
N VAL A 135 -4.22 -17.01 -7.69
CA VAL A 135 -4.33 -18.00 -6.63
C VAL A 135 -5.28 -19.10 -7.11
N LYS A 136 -4.80 -20.34 -7.10
CA LYS A 136 -5.54 -21.53 -7.52
C LYS A 136 -6.08 -22.30 -6.32
#